data_AF-A0A5C8B2H2-F1
#
_entry.id   AF-A0A5C8B2H2-F1
#
_cell.length_a   1.000
_cell.length_b   1.000
_cell.length_c   1.000
_cell.angle_alpha   90.00
_cell.angle_beta   90.00
_cell.angle_gamma   90.00
#
_symmetry.space_group_name_H-M   'P 1'
#
loop_
_entity.id
_entity.type
_entity.pdbx_description
1 polymer ?
#
loop_
_entity_poly.entity_id
_entity_poly.type
_entity_poly.pdbx_seq_one_letter_code
_entity_poly.pdbx_strand_id
1 'polypeptide(L)'
;MNSQSHHSQKLTDNTAERHFVFVMASSRHGGNSEQLARLAARSLDANVKQTWVSLADVELDDFLDQRHDGDGTYPMPQGAALGLLDTTMSATDVVFVTPLYWYSLPTLAKRYLDHWSAWMRVEHLGFREAMAGTRMWNITVSADEDQSFAQPLVQALRHTATYMQMPWQGAVIGYGNRPGEVLSHAPSIEQAQLLFHAK
;
A
#
# COMPACT_ATOMS: atom_id res chain seq x y z
N MET A 1 -15.55 35.95 41.71
CA MET A 1 -14.69 34.77 41.78
C MET A 1 -15.14 33.79 40.72
N ASN A 2 -14.41 33.72 39.60
CA ASN A 2 -14.42 32.60 38.65
C ASN A 2 -13.42 32.94 37.53
N SER A 3 -12.20 32.44 37.68
CA SER A 3 -11.18 32.42 36.63
C SER A 3 -11.17 31.00 36.07
N GLN A 4 -11.86 30.79 34.95
CA GLN A 4 -11.69 29.58 34.15
C GLN A 4 -10.39 29.71 33.35
N SER A 5 -9.39 28.91 33.75
CA SER A 5 -8.17 28.69 33.01
C SER A 5 -8.48 27.85 31.77
N HIS A 6 -8.48 28.47 30.59
CA HIS A 6 -8.43 27.76 29.32
C HIS A 6 -7.04 27.11 29.15
N HIS A 7 -6.92 25.84 29.52
CA HIS A 7 -5.85 24.98 29.03
C HIS A 7 -6.25 24.51 27.62
N SER A 8 -5.79 25.24 26.60
CA SER A 8 -5.83 24.75 25.22
C SER A 8 -4.71 23.72 25.08
N GLN A 9 -5.03 22.44 25.28
CA GLN A 9 -4.19 21.35 24.82
C GLN A 9 -4.19 21.39 23.28
N LYS A 10 -3.16 22.00 22.71
CA LYS A 10 -2.75 21.66 21.35
C LYS A 10 -2.48 20.16 21.34
N LEU A 11 -3.36 19.39 20.70
CA LEU A 11 -3.02 18.05 20.27
C LEU A 11 -1.84 18.20 19.31
N THR A 12 -0.65 17.94 19.81
CA THR A 12 0.52 17.65 19.01
C THR A 12 0.21 16.33 18.31
N ASP A 13 -0.19 16.41 17.05
CA ASP A 13 -0.13 15.27 16.15
C ASP A 13 1.32 14.79 16.19
N ASN A 14 1.52 13.58 16.70
CA ASN A 14 2.82 13.00 16.93
C ASN A 14 3.45 12.80 15.56
N THR A 15 4.34 13.71 15.14
CA THR A 15 5.17 13.55 13.94
C THR A 15 6.24 12.50 14.21
N ALA A 16 5.82 11.29 14.58
CA ALA A 16 6.62 10.10 14.38
C ALA A 16 7.05 10.11 12.91
N GLU A 17 8.33 9.85 12.67
CA GLU A 17 8.93 9.90 11.34
C GLU A 17 8.15 9.00 10.38
N ARG A 18 7.36 9.61 9.49
CA ARG A 18 6.53 8.86 8.55
C ARG A 18 7.45 8.17 7.53
N HIS A 19 7.14 6.92 7.25
CA HIS A 19 7.81 6.12 6.25
C HIS A 19 6.78 5.50 5.30
N PHE A 20 6.78 5.99 4.06
CA PHE A 20 5.95 5.47 2.99
C PHE A 20 6.69 4.38 2.22
N VAL A 21 6.07 3.22 2.13
CA VAL A 21 6.50 2.13 1.25
C VAL A 21 5.54 2.05 0.08
N PHE A 22 6.03 2.38 -1.12
CA PHE A 22 5.30 2.24 -2.37
C PHE A 22 5.58 0.85 -2.96
N VAL A 23 4.57 -0.01 -2.95
CA VAL A 23 4.65 -1.38 -3.46
C VAL A 23 4.15 -1.38 -4.91
N MET A 24 5.08 -1.39 -5.85
CA MET A 24 4.80 -1.42 -7.29
C MET A 24 4.53 -2.85 -7.74
N ALA A 25 3.31 -3.11 -8.19
CA ALA A 25 2.83 -4.44 -8.54
C ALA A 25 2.69 -4.67 -10.06
N SER A 26 3.26 -3.79 -10.88
CA SER A 26 3.31 -4.01 -12.33
C SER A 26 4.50 -4.91 -12.68
N SER A 27 4.34 -5.75 -13.71
CA SER A 27 5.45 -6.51 -14.30
C SER A 27 6.38 -5.66 -15.16
N ARG A 28 6.05 -4.38 -15.38
CA ARG A 28 6.87 -3.43 -16.15
C ARG A 28 7.18 -2.19 -15.33
N HIS A 29 8.37 -1.65 -15.57
CA HIS A 29 8.79 -0.35 -15.07
C HIS A 29 8.22 0.79 -15.90
N GLY A 30 8.04 1.96 -15.28
CA GLY A 30 7.58 3.18 -15.94
C GLY A 30 6.14 3.13 -16.44
N GLY A 31 5.32 2.21 -15.93
CA GLY A 31 3.89 2.12 -16.26
C GLY A 31 3.07 3.29 -15.72
N ASN A 32 1.84 3.44 -16.20
CA ASN A 32 0.97 4.55 -15.80
C ASN A 32 0.71 4.58 -14.28
N SER A 33 0.49 3.43 -13.63
CA SER A 33 0.31 3.38 -12.17
C SER A 33 1.54 3.89 -11.40
N GLU A 34 2.74 3.51 -11.83
CA GLU A 34 3.99 4.01 -11.24
C GLU A 34 4.13 5.52 -11.45
N GLN A 35 3.91 6.00 -12.68
CA GLN A 35 4.02 7.43 -12.98
C GLN A 35 3.04 8.27 -12.16
N LEU A 36 1.79 7.80 -12.01
CA LEU A 36 0.78 8.45 -11.18
C LEU A 36 1.16 8.43 -9.70
N ALA A 37 1.70 7.31 -9.21
CA ALA A 37 2.19 7.21 -7.84
C ALA A 37 3.37 8.14 -7.57
N ARG A 38 4.32 8.24 -8.50
CA ARG A 38 5.44 9.19 -8.42
C ARG A 38 4.98 10.64 -8.44
N LEU A 39 3.90 10.95 -9.17
CA LEU A 39 3.28 12.27 -9.12
C LEU A 39 2.64 12.53 -7.76
N ALA A 40 1.85 11.60 -7.23
CA ALA A 40 1.22 11.70 -5.90
C ALA A 40 2.26 11.90 -4.81
N ALA A 41 3.37 11.14 -4.84
CA ALA A 41 4.42 11.19 -3.83
C ALA A 41 5.14 12.54 -3.73
N ARG A 42 5.04 13.42 -4.74
CA ARG A 42 5.58 14.79 -4.70
C ARG A 42 4.83 15.71 -3.73
N SER A 43 3.62 15.33 -3.32
CA SER A 43 2.83 16.09 -2.36
C SER A 43 3.18 15.78 -0.91
N LEU A 44 4.00 14.75 -0.67
CA LEU A 44 4.54 14.44 0.65
C LEU A 44 5.61 15.47 1.04
N ASP A 45 5.70 15.78 2.33
CA ASP A 45 6.73 16.66 2.87
C ASP A 45 8.13 16.10 2.60
N ALA A 46 9.11 16.98 2.42
CA ALA A 46 10.47 16.61 2.02
C ALA A 46 11.22 15.71 3.04
N ASN A 47 10.78 15.71 4.30
CA ASN A 47 11.33 14.89 5.38
C ASN A 47 10.67 13.51 5.51
N VAL A 48 9.62 13.23 4.75
CA VAL A 48 8.96 11.91 4.76
C VAL A 48 9.85 10.91 4.02
N LYS A 49 10.27 9.86 4.73
CA LYS A 49 11.03 8.77 4.11
C LYS A 49 10.14 8.05 3.10
N GLN A 50 10.68 7.77 1.91
CA GLN A 50 10.00 7.01 0.87
C GLN A 50 10.88 5.84 0.45
N THR A 51 10.32 4.63 0.49
CA THR A 51 10.92 3.42 -0.08
C THR A 51 10.04 2.92 -1.22
N TRP A 52 10.65 2.58 -2.35
CA TRP A 52 9.96 2.10 -3.54
C TRP A 52 10.39 0.67 -3.80
N VAL A 53 9.43 -0.25 -3.78
CA VAL A 53 9.67 -1.68 -3.99
C VAL A 53 8.97 -2.11 -5.27
N SER A 54 9.75 -2.58 -6.24
CA SER A 54 9.22 -3.25 -7.43
C SER A 54 9.05 -4.73 -7.14
N LEU A 55 7.82 -5.25 -7.07
CA LEU A 55 7.60 -6.68 -6.91
C LEU A 55 8.05 -7.50 -8.13
N ALA A 56 8.26 -6.85 -9.28
CA ALA A 56 8.81 -7.51 -10.46
C ALA A 56 10.31 -7.80 -10.34
N ASP A 57 11.01 -7.10 -9.44
CA ASP A 57 12.45 -7.26 -9.21
C ASP A 57 12.75 -8.14 -7.97
N VAL A 58 11.70 -8.61 -7.28
CA VAL A 58 11.82 -9.47 -6.10
C VAL A 58 11.56 -10.91 -6.52
N GLU A 59 12.58 -11.77 -6.36
CA GLU A 59 12.41 -13.21 -6.50
C GLU A 59 11.65 -13.77 -5.28
N LEU A 60 10.32 -13.75 -5.39
CA LEU A 60 9.41 -14.27 -4.38
C LEU A 60 8.78 -15.57 -4.89
N ASP A 61 9.01 -16.66 -4.16
CA ASP A 61 8.41 -17.96 -4.42
C ASP A 61 6.88 -17.88 -4.40
N ASP A 62 6.22 -18.83 -5.08
CA ASP A 62 4.78 -18.97 -4.95
C ASP A 62 4.41 -19.32 -3.50
N PHE A 63 3.34 -18.70 -3.01
CA PHE A 63 2.81 -19.01 -1.68
C PHE A 63 2.23 -20.43 -1.65
N LEU A 64 2.61 -21.19 -0.62
CA LEU A 64 2.05 -22.51 -0.33
C LEU A 64 1.26 -22.44 0.98
N ASP A 65 -0.01 -22.82 0.94
CA ASP A 65 -0.88 -22.81 2.12
C ASP A 65 -0.67 -24.08 2.96
N GLN A 66 0.20 -23.97 3.96
CA GLN A 66 0.56 -25.01 4.93
C GLN A 66 -0.13 -24.83 6.29
N ARG A 67 -1.15 -23.95 6.39
CA ARG A 67 -1.77 -23.60 7.68
C ARG A 67 -2.48 -24.77 8.39
N HIS A 68 -2.69 -25.87 7.68
CA HIS A 68 -3.30 -27.09 8.19
C HIS A 68 -2.31 -28.27 8.28
N ASP A 69 -1.04 -28.01 7.98
CA ASP A 69 0.04 -28.98 8.07
C ASP A 69 0.80 -28.80 9.38
N GLY A 70 1.18 -29.89 10.04
CA GLY A 70 1.93 -29.83 11.30
C GLY A 70 1.24 -29.01 12.39
N ASP A 71 1.97 -28.05 12.97
CA ASP A 71 1.44 -27.08 13.94
C ASP A 71 0.85 -25.81 13.29
N GLY A 72 0.83 -25.75 11.96
CA GLY A 72 0.32 -24.62 11.19
C GLY A 72 1.21 -23.37 11.27
N THR A 73 2.45 -23.48 11.75
CA THR A 73 3.42 -22.38 11.80
C THR A 73 4.25 -22.32 10.53
N TYR A 74 4.83 -21.15 10.27
CA TYR A 74 5.75 -20.94 9.15
C TYR A 74 7.12 -20.54 9.68
N PRO A 75 8.23 -20.97 9.05
CA PRO A 75 9.55 -20.47 9.40
C PRO A 75 9.67 -18.99 9.05
N MET A 76 10.61 -18.29 9.72
CA MET A 76 11.00 -16.94 9.29
C MET A 76 11.41 -16.98 7.81
N PRO A 77 10.91 -16.07 6.95
CA PRO A 77 11.33 -16.01 5.56
C PRO A 77 12.83 -15.74 5.45
N GLN A 78 13.40 -16.07 4.29
CA GLN A 78 14.82 -15.89 3.99
C GLN A 78 14.97 -15.11 2.68
N GLY A 79 16.18 -14.61 2.41
CA GLY A 79 16.51 -13.95 1.15
C GLY A 79 15.60 -12.77 0.84
N ALA A 80 15.10 -12.72 -0.40
CA ALA A 80 14.26 -11.62 -0.89
C ALA A 80 12.95 -11.48 -0.12
N ALA A 81 12.37 -12.60 0.35
CA ALA A 81 11.14 -12.59 1.15
C ALA A 81 11.35 -11.93 2.52
N LEU A 82 12.51 -12.15 3.16
CA LEU A 82 12.86 -11.48 4.41
C LEU A 82 13.03 -9.97 4.20
N GLY A 83 13.74 -9.57 3.15
CA GLY A 83 13.90 -8.14 2.82
C GLY A 83 12.56 -7.45 2.54
N LEU A 84 11.62 -8.15 1.93
CA LEU A 84 10.26 -7.65 1.72
C LEU A 84 9.49 -7.52 3.04
N LEU A 85 9.56 -8.53 3.92
CA LEU A 85 8.98 -8.48 5.26
C LEU A 85 9.52 -7.28 6.06
N ASP A 86 10.84 -7.13 6.14
CA ASP A 86 11.50 -6.04 6.88
C ASP A 86 11.07 -4.67 6.35
N THR A 87 11.03 -4.52 5.01
CA THR A 87 10.58 -3.28 4.38
C THR A 87 9.14 -2.96 4.75
N THR A 88 8.25 -3.96 4.70
CA THR A 88 6.84 -3.81 5.06
C THR A 88 6.64 -3.47 6.53
N MET A 89 7.34 -4.15 7.44
CA MET A 89 7.23 -3.88 8.89
C MET A 89 7.82 -2.52 9.28
N SER A 90 8.71 -1.94 8.46
CA SER A 90 9.24 -0.60 8.70
C SER A 90 8.30 0.54 8.28
N ALA A 91 7.16 0.22 7.65
CA ALA A 91 6.27 1.22 7.06
C ALA A 91 5.27 1.80 8.08
N THR A 92 5.09 3.12 8.06
CA THR A 92 3.91 3.76 8.66
C THR A 92 2.76 3.84 7.65
N ASP A 93 3.08 3.80 6.37
CA ASP A 93 2.17 3.92 5.24
C ASP A 93 2.58 2.94 4.15
N VAL A 94 1.67 2.05 3.75
CA VAL A 94 1.86 1.13 2.61
C VAL A 94 0.94 1.58 1.48
N VAL A 95 1.52 1.92 0.34
CA VAL A 95 0.81 2.33 -0.87
C VAL A 95 0.90 1.22 -1.90
N PHE A 96 -0.22 0.55 -2.16
CA PHE A 96 -0.30 -0.42 -3.26
C PHE A 96 -0.45 0.32 -4.58
N VAL A 97 0.56 0.20 -5.45
CA VAL A 97 0.59 0.81 -6.78
C VAL A 97 0.32 -0.26 -7.83
N THR A 98 -0.91 -0.32 -8.33
CA THR A 98 -1.41 -1.46 -9.10
C THR A 98 -1.89 -1.02 -10.48
N PRO A 99 -1.40 -1.59 -11.60
CA PRO A 99 -2.21 -1.56 -12.81
C PRO A 99 -3.48 -2.42 -12.61
N LEU A 100 -4.60 -2.05 -13.23
CA LEU A 100 -5.78 -2.91 -13.27
C LEU A 100 -5.59 -3.96 -14.39
N TYR A 101 -5.43 -5.22 -14.01
CA TYR A 101 -5.39 -6.35 -14.94
C TYR A 101 -6.56 -7.27 -14.67
N TRP A 102 -7.36 -7.55 -15.70
CA TRP A 102 -8.52 -8.44 -15.60
C TRP A 102 -9.40 -8.16 -14.37
N TYR A 103 -9.66 -6.86 -14.13
CA TYR A 103 -10.56 -6.36 -13.08
C TYR A 103 -10.20 -6.81 -11.64
N SER A 104 -8.93 -7.14 -11.40
CA SER A 104 -8.44 -7.62 -10.10
C SER A 104 -7.00 -7.18 -9.83
N LEU A 105 -6.49 -7.52 -8.64
CA LEU A 105 -5.09 -7.31 -8.27
C LEU A 105 -4.15 -8.00 -9.26
N PRO A 106 -3.04 -7.35 -9.66
CA PRO A 106 -1.96 -8.02 -10.37
C PRO A 106 -1.46 -9.25 -9.61
N THR A 107 -1.02 -10.27 -10.34
CA THR A 107 -0.49 -11.52 -9.76
C THR A 107 0.64 -11.25 -8.76
N LEU A 108 1.51 -10.28 -9.03
CA LEU A 108 2.58 -9.87 -8.12
C LEU A 108 2.05 -9.34 -6.79
N ALA A 109 1.05 -8.44 -6.81
CA ALA A 109 0.41 -7.95 -5.59
C ALA A 109 -0.30 -9.08 -4.83
N LYS A 110 -0.99 -9.97 -5.55
CA LYS A 110 -1.70 -11.08 -4.93
C LYS A 110 -0.74 -12.07 -4.28
N ARG A 111 0.36 -12.45 -4.95
CA ARG A 111 1.43 -13.29 -4.39
C ARG A 111 2.01 -12.66 -3.12
N TYR A 112 2.34 -11.37 -3.18
CA TYR A 112 2.85 -10.64 -2.01
C TYR A 112 1.86 -10.66 -0.82
N LEU A 113 0.57 -10.40 -1.07
CA LEU A 113 -0.47 -10.50 -0.03
C LEU A 113 -0.67 -11.93 0.49
N ASP A 114 -0.50 -12.95 -0.35
CA ASP A 114 -0.60 -14.33 0.08
C ASP A 114 0.50 -14.68 1.10
N HIS A 115 1.71 -14.16 0.90
CA HIS A 115 2.81 -14.29 1.87
C HIS A 115 2.51 -13.65 3.23
N TRP A 116 1.63 -12.64 3.32
CA TRP A 116 1.18 -12.12 4.63
C TRP A 116 0.47 -13.19 5.45
N SER A 117 -0.18 -14.17 4.79
CA SER A 117 -0.80 -15.32 5.48
C SER A 117 0.23 -16.18 6.21
N ALA A 118 1.41 -16.37 5.61
CA ALA A 118 2.54 -17.04 6.26
C ALA A 118 3.12 -16.19 7.39
N TRP A 119 3.34 -14.89 7.15
CA TRP A 119 3.96 -13.99 8.13
C TRP A 119 3.15 -13.84 9.42
N MET A 120 1.82 -13.87 9.35
CA MET A 120 0.96 -13.91 10.54
C MET A 120 1.14 -15.16 11.41
N ARG A 121 1.84 -16.19 10.92
CA ARG A 121 2.05 -17.49 11.57
C ARG A 121 3.51 -17.80 11.83
N VAL A 122 4.41 -16.83 11.62
CA VAL A 122 5.79 -16.94 12.07
C VAL A 122 5.82 -16.67 13.57
N GLU A 123 6.38 -17.62 14.32
CA GLU A 123 6.45 -17.51 15.79
C GLU A 123 7.20 -16.24 16.21
N HIS A 124 6.64 -15.54 17.20
CA HIS A 124 7.17 -14.28 17.75
C HIS A 124 7.28 -13.08 16.78
N LEU A 125 6.85 -13.21 15.52
CA LEU A 125 6.94 -12.10 14.56
C LEU A 125 5.91 -10.98 14.85
N GLY A 126 4.71 -11.34 15.30
CA GLY A 126 3.64 -10.37 15.60
C GLY A 126 3.23 -9.52 14.40
N PHE A 127 3.23 -10.10 13.20
CA PHE A 127 3.05 -9.36 11.96
C PHE A 127 1.71 -8.61 11.91
N ARG A 128 0.61 -9.25 12.33
CA ARG A 128 -0.72 -8.61 12.29
C ARG A 128 -0.80 -7.43 13.25
N GLU A 129 -0.21 -7.57 14.44
CA GLU A 129 -0.16 -6.52 15.46
C GLU A 129 0.67 -5.34 14.99
N ALA A 130 1.82 -5.60 14.34
CA ALA A 130 2.66 -4.56 13.75
C ALA A 130 1.92 -3.80 12.64
N MET A 131 1.19 -4.51 11.78
CA MET A 131 0.44 -3.89 10.68
C MET A 131 -0.81 -3.14 11.14
N ALA A 132 -1.43 -3.48 12.27
CA ALA A 132 -2.68 -2.83 12.72
C ALA A 132 -2.59 -1.30 12.88
N GLY A 133 -1.40 -0.73 13.10
CA GLY A 133 -1.18 0.72 13.12
C GLY A 133 -0.79 1.33 11.77
N THR A 134 -0.43 0.51 10.79
CA THR A 134 0.09 0.95 9.49
C THR A 134 -1.06 1.35 8.56
N ARG A 135 -0.96 2.52 7.94
CA ARG A 135 -1.97 3.04 7.01
C ARG A 135 -1.88 2.35 5.66
N MET A 136 -3.02 2.01 5.06
CA MET A 136 -3.09 1.47 3.70
C MET A 136 -3.69 2.48 2.71
N TRP A 137 -3.04 2.59 1.56
CA TRP A 137 -3.44 3.42 0.43
C TRP A 137 -3.43 2.59 -0.86
N ASN A 138 -4.15 3.04 -1.88
CA ASN A 138 -4.04 2.48 -3.23
C ASN A 138 -3.95 3.55 -4.32
N ILE A 139 -3.11 3.30 -5.31
CA ILE A 139 -3.08 4.04 -6.56
C ILE A 139 -3.22 3.01 -7.67
N THR A 140 -4.36 3.02 -8.34
CA THR A 140 -4.62 2.10 -9.44
C THR A 140 -4.82 2.84 -10.75
N VAL A 141 -4.47 2.23 -11.88
CA VAL A 141 -4.74 2.79 -13.21
C VAL A 141 -5.45 1.77 -14.08
N SER A 142 -6.57 2.20 -14.67
CA SER A 142 -7.38 1.45 -15.61
C SER A 142 -7.16 1.93 -17.06
N ALA A 143 -7.32 1.03 -18.02
CA ALA A 143 -7.41 1.39 -19.44
C ALA A 143 -8.85 1.75 -19.85
N ASP A 144 -9.83 1.49 -18.99
CA ASP A 144 -11.22 1.91 -19.15
C ASP A 144 -11.45 3.24 -18.45
N GLU A 145 -12.14 4.17 -19.14
CA GLU A 145 -12.54 5.46 -18.56
C GLU A 145 -13.60 5.31 -17.46
N ASP A 146 -14.43 4.26 -17.56
CA ASP A 146 -15.36 3.91 -16.50
C ASP A 146 -14.61 3.32 -15.30
N GLN A 147 -14.34 4.19 -14.32
CA GLN A 147 -13.63 3.84 -13.09
C GLN A 147 -14.36 2.80 -12.24
N SER A 148 -15.65 2.53 -12.47
CA SER A 148 -16.41 1.53 -11.71
C SER A 148 -15.81 0.12 -11.85
N PHE A 149 -15.16 -0.19 -12.99
CA PHE A 149 -14.48 -1.45 -13.22
C PHE A 149 -13.23 -1.67 -12.36
N ALA A 150 -12.62 -0.60 -11.83
CA ALA A 150 -11.49 -0.69 -10.91
C ALA A 150 -11.93 -0.82 -9.43
N GLN A 151 -13.20 -0.52 -9.12
CA GLN A 151 -13.71 -0.54 -7.74
C GLN A 151 -13.54 -1.89 -7.04
N PRO A 152 -13.77 -3.05 -7.67
CA PRO A 152 -13.56 -4.34 -7.02
C PRO A 152 -12.12 -4.54 -6.50
N LEU A 153 -11.11 -4.08 -7.24
CA LEU A 153 -9.70 -4.10 -6.78
C LEU A 153 -9.53 -3.23 -5.53
N VAL A 154 -10.05 -2.00 -5.55
CA VAL A 154 -9.97 -1.06 -4.42
C VAL A 154 -10.67 -1.65 -3.19
N GLN A 155 -11.86 -2.25 -3.36
CA GLN A 155 -12.57 -2.88 -2.26
C GLN A 155 -11.84 -4.11 -1.71
N ALA A 156 -11.19 -4.91 -2.56
CA ALA A 156 -10.36 -6.02 -2.10
C ALA A 156 -9.26 -5.54 -1.15
N LEU A 157 -8.53 -4.48 -1.50
CA LEU A 157 -7.51 -3.89 -0.63
C LEU A 157 -8.11 -3.26 0.64
N ARG A 158 -9.28 -2.60 0.54
CA ARG A 158 -9.98 -2.07 1.71
C ARG A 158 -10.40 -3.18 2.68
N HIS A 159 -10.85 -4.33 2.18
CA HIS A 159 -11.15 -5.50 2.99
C HIS A 159 -9.89 -6.06 3.63
N THR A 160 -8.77 -6.15 2.90
CA THR A 160 -7.46 -6.53 3.46
C THR A 160 -7.05 -5.60 4.59
N ALA A 161 -7.13 -4.28 4.39
CA ALA A 161 -6.82 -3.30 5.43
C ALA A 161 -7.68 -3.50 6.67
N THR A 162 -8.99 -3.64 6.49
CA THR A 162 -9.95 -3.89 7.57
C THR A 162 -9.62 -5.17 8.33
N TYR A 163 -9.33 -6.27 7.62
CA TYR A 163 -8.94 -7.55 8.23
C TYR A 163 -7.66 -7.43 9.06
N MET A 164 -6.68 -6.68 8.54
CA MET A 164 -5.40 -6.40 9.22
C MET A 164 -5.47 -5.29 10.25
N GLN A 165 -6.65 -4.69 10.47
CA GLN A 165 -6.87 -3.52 11.33
C GLN A 165 -6.10 -2.25 10.92
N MET A 166 -5.58 -2.23 9.70
CA MET A 166 -4.90 -1.09 9.09
C MET A 166 -5.90 0.03 8.78
N PRO A 167 -5.63 1.30 9.18
CA PRO A 167 -6.46 2.41 8.75
C PRO A 167 -6.41 2.59 7.22
N TRP A 168 -7.55 2.43 6.56
CA TRP A 168 -7.69 2.75 5.14
C TRP A 168 -7.74 4.25 4.95
N GLN A 169 -6.83 4.80 4.14
CA GLN A 169 -6.71 6.26 4.00
C GLN A 169 -7.25 6.80 2.67
N GLY A 170 -7.36 5.96 1.64
CA GLY A 170 -7.93 6.37 0.36
C GLY A 170 -7.36 5.63 -0.83
N ALA A 171 -7.98 5.87 -1.99
CA ALA A 171 -7.48 5.40 -3.27
C ALA A 171 -7.66 6.42 -4.38
N VAL A 172 -6.79 6.33 -5.39
CA VAL A 172 -6.95 7.00 -6.69
C VAL A 172 -7.13 5.95 -7.76
N ILE A 173 -8.13 6.18 -8.64
CA ILE A 173 -8.34 5.39 -9.85
C ILE A 173 -8.00 6.30 -11.04
N GLY A 174 -6.79 6.13 -11.58
CA GLY A 174 -6.35 6.83 -12.76
C GLY A 174 -6.80 6.17 -14.06
N TYR A 175 -6.72 6.93 -15.14
CA TYR A 175 -6.93 6.45 -16.50
C TYR A 175 -5.62 6.49 -17.30
N GLY A 176 -5.35 5.45 -18.08
CA GLY A 176 -4.30 5.45 -19.08
C GLY A 176 -4.11 4.09 -19.73
N ASN A 177 -4.32 4.03 -21.05
CA ASN A 177 -4.15 2.85 -21.87
C ASN A 177 -2.73 2.79 -22.45
N ARG A 178 -2.27 3.87 -23.10
CA ARG A 178 -0.90 3.95 -23.63
C ARG A 178 0.10 4.34 -22.54
N PRO A 179 1.37 3.93 -22.63
CA PRO A 179 2.40 4.38 -21.69
C PRO A 179 2.49 5.92 -21.66
N GLY A 180 2.47 6.51 -20.47
CA GLY A 180 2.56 7.97 -20.30
C GLY A 180 1.23 8.72 -20.27
N GLU A 181 0.15 8.10 -20.73
CA GLU A 181 -1.13 8.77 -20.97
C GLU A 181 -1.75 9.36 -19.70
N VAL A 182 -1.53 8.72 -18.56
CA VAL A 182 -2.05 9.18 -17.26
C VAL A 182 -1.55 10.58 -16.88
N LEU A 183 -0.37 10.98 -17.36
CA LEU A 183 0.22 12.30 -17.09
C LEU A 183 -0.38 13.41 -17.96
N SER A 184 -1.26 13.07 -18.88
CA SER A 184 -2.07 14.03 -19.65
C SER A 184 -3.56 14.00 -19.27
N HIS A 185 -3.95 13.06 -18.40
CA HIS A 185 -5.34 12.93 -17.95
C HIS A 185 -5.57 13.77 -16.68
N ALA A 186 -6.04 15.01 -16.87
CA ALA A 186 -6.17 16.00 -15.80
C ALA A 186 -6.93 15.51 -14.55
N PRO A 187 -8.05 14.78 -14.64
CA PRO A 187 -8.73 14.26 -13.45
C PRO A 187 -7.86 13.30 -12.62
N SER A 188 -7.04 12.47 -13.27
CA SER A 188 -6.15 11.54 -12.57
C SER A 188 -5.01 12.27 -11.85
N ILE A 189 -4.46 13.30 -12.49
CA ILE A 189 -3.39 14.15 -11.94
C ILE A 189 -3.89 14.86 -10.68
N GLU A 190 -5.07 15.49 -10.75
CA GLU A 190 -5.66 16.22 -9.62
C GLU A 190 -5.92 15.30 -8.42
N GLN A 191 -6.56 14.14 -8.66
CA GLN A 191 -6.83 13.15 -7.61
C GLN A 191 -5.53 12.64 -6.96
N ALA A 192 -4.49 12.38 -7.77
CA ALA A 192 -3.19 11.93 -7.27
C ALA A 192 -2.50 12.98 -6.39
N GLN A 193 -2.56 14.26 -6.75
CA GLN A 193 -1.97 15.34 -5.96
C GLN A 193 -2.65 15.50 -4.60
N LEU A 194 -3.96 15.22 -4.51
CA LEU A 194 -4.75 15.37 -3.29
C LEU A 194 -4.68 14.15 -2.36
N LEU A 195 -4.27 12.98 -2.85
CA LEU A 195 -4.38 11.70 -2.14
C LEU A 195 -3.83 11.76 -0.71
N PHE A 196 -2.60 12.25 -0.53
CA PHE A 196 -1.93 12.23 0.78
C PHE A 196 -2.22 13.44 1.66
N HIS A 197 -3.07 14.36 1.20
CA HIS A 197 -3.50 15.53 1.97
C HIS A 197 -4.84 15.34 2.70
N ALA A 198 -5.56 14.25 2.41
CA ALA A 198 -6.81 13.93 3.08
C ALA A 198 -6.54 13.60 4.57
N LYS A 199 -7.28 14.29 5.45
CA LYS A 199 -7.27 14.10 6.91
C LYS A 199 -8.29 13.05 7.33
#